data_AF-A0AAD9VLC0-F1
#
_entry.id   AF-A0AAD9VLC0-F1
#
_cell.length_a   1.000
_cell.length_b   1.000
_cell.length_c   1.000
_cell.angle_alpha   90.00
_cell.angle_beta   90.00
_cell.angle_gamma   90.00
#
_symmetry.space_group_name_H-M   'P 1'
#
loop_
_entity.id
_entity.type
_entity.pdbx_description
1 polymer ?
#
loop_
_entity_poly.entity_id
_entity_poly.type
_entity_poly.pdbx_seq_one_letter_code
_entity_poly.pdbx_strand_id
1 'polypeptide(L)'
;MKSNKLVRDLKFETGNLGEYEPCIMVKLPQAAHRPVMEKITKGTTLELIHMDLCGPIPVTTLSGNKYAYVLINNYSNRYTSTYLIKTKDEAYEYFVDYMNKWENQLGKRIKSVRSDNGKEFVNERF
;
A
#
# COMPACT_ATOMS: atom_id res chain seq x y z
N MET A 1 20.05 -31.25 -6.58
CA MET A 1 19.00 -30.52 -7.33
C MET A 1 17.91 -31.51 -7.72
N LYS A 2 16.69 -31.38 -7.17
CA LYS A 2 15.56 -32.24 -7.57
C LYS A 2 14.98 -31.70 -8.88
N SER A 3 15.03 -32.52 -9.93
CA SER A 3 14.42 -32.25 -11.23
C SER A 3 12.89 -32.27 -11.07
N ASN A 4 12.23 -31.13 -11.32
CA ASN A 4 10.78 -31.07 -11.42
C ASN A 4 10.35 -31.85 -12.66
N LYS A 5 9.94 -33.11 -12.46
CA LYS A 5 9.26 -33.90 -13.49
C LYS A 5 7.86 -33.29 -13.68
N LEU A 6 7.73 -32.42 -14.67
CA LEU A 6 6.42 -32.12 -15.24
C LEU A 6 5.82 -33.44 -15.74
N VAL A 7 4.56 -33.70 -15.40
CA VAL A 7 3.82 -34.85 -15.92
C VAL A 7 3.69 -34.66 -17.42
N ARG A 8 4.44 -35.43 -18.20
CA ARG A 8 4.25 -35.55 -19.64
C ARG A 8 3.09 -36.52 -19.82
N ASP A 9 2.15 -36.16 -20.71
CA ASP A 9 1.02 -36.99 -21.14
C ASP A 9 -0.28 -36.92 -20.31
N LEU A 10 -0.51 -35.84 -19.55
CA LEU A 10 -1.85 -35.56 -19.04
C LEU A 10 -2.77 -35.16 -20.20
N LYS A 11 -3.54 -36.13 -20.70
CA LYS A 11 -4.61 -35.89 -21.67
C LYS A 11 -5.74 -35.15 -20.96
N PHE A 12 -5.79 -33.83 -21.13
CA PHE A 12 -6.98 -33.07 -20.78
C PHE A 12 -8.02 -33.37 -21.84
N GLU A 13 -9.00 -34.21 -21.51
CA GLU A 13 -10.26 -34.17 -22.25
C GLU A 13 -10.86 -32.79 -21.99
N THR A 14 -10.95 -31.98 -23.04
CA THR A 14 -11.67 -30.70 -22.98
C THR A 14 -13.16 -31.00 -22.88
N GLY A 15 -13.60 -31.48 -21.72
CA GLY A 15 -14.99 -31.44 -21.32
C GLY A 15 -15.46 -29.98 -21.37
N ASN A 16 -16.75 -29.78 -21.66
CA ASN A 16 -17.34 -28.46 -21.78
C ASN A 16 -17.08 -27.68 -20.48
N LEU A 17 -16.28 -26.61 -20.55
CA LEU A 17 -15.85 -25.83 -19.38
C LEU A 17 -17.02 -25.33 -18.53
N GLY A 18 -18.22 -25.22 -19.11
CA GLY A 18 -19.44 -24.81 -18.41
C GLY A 18 -19.97 -25.76 -17.33
N GLU A 19 -19.45 -27.00 -17.21
CA GLU A 19 -19.96 -27.98 -16.23
C GLU A 19 -19.26 -27.93 -14.86
N TYR A 20 -18.23 -27.08 -14.69
CA TYR A 20 -17.43 -27.03 -13.46
C TYR A 20 -17.34 -25.61 -12.88
N GLU A 21 -18.49 -24.98 -12.62
CA GLU A 21 -18.59 -23.64 -11.99
C GLU A 21 -17.66 -23.44 -10.76
N PRO A 22 -17.55 -24.39 -9.80
CA PRO A 22 -16.68 -24.22 -8.64
C PRO A 22 -15.20 -24.14 -9.02
N CYS A 23 -14.78 -24.89 -10.05
CA CYS A 23 -13.41 -24.87 -10.54
C CYS A 23 -13.10 -23.57 -11.28
N ILE A 24 -14.07 -23.03 -12.03
CA ILE A 24 -13.95 -21.74 -12.72
C ILE A 24 -13.78 -20.61 -11.71
N MET A 25 -14.59 -20.59 -10.64
CA MET A 25 -14.56 -19.49 -9.65
C MET A 25 -13.31 -19.49 -8.77
N VAL A 26 -12.71 -20.65 -8.50
CA VAL A 26 -11.64 -20.80 -7.49
C VAL A 26 -10.26 -21.05 -8.11
N LYS A 27 -10.18 -21.72 -9.26
CA LYS A 27 -8.90 -22.18 -9.82
C LYS A 27 -8.46 -21.43 -11.07
N LEU A 28 -9.36 -20.75 -11.78
CA LEU A 28 -8.93 -19.93 -12.90
C LEU A 28 -8.20 -18.69 -12.38
N PRO A 29 -6.98 -18.42 -12.88
CA PRO A 29 -6.31 -17.17 -12.55
C PRO A 29 -7.16 -16.02 -13.05
N GLN A 30 -7.35 -15.01 -12.21
CA GLN A 30 -7.93 -13.75 -12.67
C GLN A 30 -7.04 -13.18 -13.78
N ALA A 31 -7.67 -12.45 -14.70
CA ALA A 31 -6.92 -11.68 -15.68
C ALA A 31 -5.88 -10.82 -14.97
N ALA A 32 -4.67 -10.74 -15.51
CA ALA A 32 -3.63 -9.92 -14.94
C ALA A 32 -4.16 -8.49 -14.72
N HIS A 33 -3.89 -7.94 -13.54
CA HIS A 33 -4.18 -6.54 -13.29
C HIS A 33 -3.53 -5.71 -14.39
N ARG A 34 -4.28 -4.72 -14.91
CA ARG A 34 -3.71 -3.77 -15.87
C ARG A 34 -2.43 -3.22 -15.24
N PRO A 35 -1.31 -3.14 -15.99
CA PRO A 35 -0.08 -2.59 -15.46
C PRO A 35 -0.42 -1.22 -14.90
N VAL A 36 -0.21 -1.06 -13.60
CA VAL A 36 -0.35 0.24 -12.94
C VAL A 36 0.75 1.09 -13.56
N MET A 37 0.38 1.95 -14.51
CA MET A 37 1.20 3.11 -14.74
C MET A 37 1.05 3.93 -13.47
N GLU A 38 1.94 3.68 -12.50
CA GLU A 38 2.21 4.72 -11.52
C GLU A 38 2.53 5.92 -12.40
N LYS A 39 1.66 6.93 -12.36
CA LYS A 39 2.14 8.27 -12.57
C LYS A 39 3.16 8.44 -11.44
N ILE A 40 4.39 7.98 -11.66
CA ILE A 40 5.55 8.70 -11.18
C ILE A 40 5.30 10.04 -11.84
N THR A 41 4.62 10.92 -11.10
CA THR A 41 4.39 12.27 -11.53
C THR A 41 5.79 12.74 -11.82
N LYS A 42 6.10 12.95 -13.11
CA LYS A 42 7.24 13.78 -13.54
C LYS A 42 6.91 15.20 -13.09
N GLY A 43 6.77 15.37 -11.79
CA GLY A 43 5.92 16.35 -11.18
C GLY A 43 6.62 16.87 -9.94
N THR A 44 6.14 18.01 -9.49
CA THR A 44 6.78 18.80 -8.45
C THR A 44 6.68 18.11 -7.08
N THR A 45 7.60 18.41 -6.17
CA THR A 45 7.55 17.93 -4.78
C THR A 45 6.19 18.24 -4.13
N LEU A 46 5.66 17.33 -3.31
CA LEU A 46 4.38 17.43 -2.58
C LEU A 46 3.10 17.31 -3.43
N GLU A 47 3.19 16.73 -4.64
CA GLU A 47 1.98 16.48 -5.45
C GLU A 47 1.08 15.37 -4.90
N LEU A 48 1.68 14.25 -4.49
CA LEU A 48 0.95 13.10 -3.95
C LEU A 48 1.74 12.51 -2.78
N ILE A 49 1.09 12.50 -1.62
CA ILE A 49 1.58 11.81 -0.44
C ILE A 49 0.83 10.49 -0.29
N HIS A 50 1.55 9.37 -0.31
CA HIS A 50 0.99 8.09 0.08
C HIS A 50 1.18 7.91 1.58
N MET A 51 0.11 7.53 2.27
CA MET A 51 0.12 7.28 3.70
C MET A 51 -0.34 5.85 3.96
N ASP A 52 0.34 5.17 4.88
CA ASP A 52 -0.01 3.81 5.29
C ASP A 52 0.42 3.56 6.73
N LEU A 53 -0.31 2.70 7.43
CA LEU A 53 -0.06 2.36 8.83
C LEU A 53 0.05 0.85 8.97
N CYS A 54 1.25 0.41 9.33
CA CYS A 54 1.57 -1.00 9.55
C CYS A 54 1.53 -1.33 11.05
N GLY A 55 0.77 -2.35 11.43
CA GLY A 55 0.77 -2.91 12.78
C GLY A 55 -0.60 -3.46 13.22
N PRO A 56 -0.72 -3.92 14.47
CA PRO A 56 0.29 -3.88 15.54
C PRO A 56 1.50 -4.79 15.28
N ILE A 57 2.70 -4.28 15.46
CA ILE A 57 3.97 -5.01 15.34
C ILE A 57 4.11 -5.95 16.55
N PRO A 58 4.59 -7.21 16.38
CA PRO A 58 4.64 -8.19 17.47
C PRO A 58 5.46 -7.74 18.68
N VAL A 59 6.56 -7.03 18.43
CA VAL A 59 7.44 -6.49 19.47
C VAL A 59 7.18 -5.00 19.60
N THR A 60 6.69 -4.61 20.77
CA THR A 60 6.50 -3.21 21.12
C THR A 60 7.86 -2.58 21.46
N THR A 61 8.06 -1.32 21.08
CA THR A 61 9.29 -0.59 21.49
C THR A 61 9.31 -0.36 23.00
N LEU A 62 10.47 0.01 23.56
CA LEU A 62 10.60 0.40 24.97
C LEU A 62 9.62 1.53 25.36
N SER A 63 9.32 2.42 24.42
CA SER A 63 8.39 3.54 24.62
C SER A 63 6.91 3.16 24.45
N GLY A 64 6.59 1.91 24.12
CA GLY A 64 5.21 1.44 23.95
C GLY A 64 4.66 1.53 22.53
N ASN A 65 5.48 1.85 21.51
CA ASN A 65 5.01 2.02 20.14
C ASN A 65 4.74 0.65 19.49
N LYS A 66 3.59 0.55 18.82
CA LYS A 66 3.08 -0.69 18.22
C LYS A 66 2.84 -0.58 16.73
N TYR A 67 2.87 0.63 16.18
CA TYR A 67 2.57 0.86 14.76
C TYR A 67 3.70 1.66 14.10
N ALA A 68 3.97 1.35 12.83
CA ALA A 68 4.81 2.13 11.97
C ALA A 68 3.92 2.89 10.97
N TYR A 69 3.89 4.21 11.10
CA TYR A 69 3.17 5.09 10.20
C TYR A 69 4.12 5.66 9.15
N VAL A 70 3.82 5.43 7.88
CA VAL A 70 4.71 5.71 6.75
C VAL A 70 4.06 6.74 5.84
N LEU A 71 4.79 7.80 5.53
CA LEU A 71 4.42 8.85 4.59
C LEU A 71 5.45 8.92 3.47
N ILE A 72 5.01 8.68 2.24
CA ILE A 72 5.86 8.66 1.05
C ILE A 72 5.47 9.82 0.15
N ASN A 73 6.42 10.72 -0.10
CA ASN A 73 6.29 11.76 -1.11
C ASN A 73 6.68 11.18 -2.48
N ASN A 74 5.70 11.01 -3.37
CA ASN A 74 5.91 10.43 -4.69
C ASN A 74 6.53 11.46 -5.66
N TYR A 75 7.85 11.66 -5.53
CA TYR A 75 8.70 12.50 -6.37
C TYR A 75 9.84 11.67 -7.00
N SER A 76 10.50 12.20 -8.04
CA SER A 76 11.66 11.60 -8.73
C SER A 76 12.80 11.15 -7.81
N ASN A 77 12.87 11.70 -6.59
CA ASN A 77 13.62 11.14 -5.48
C ASN A 77 12.64 10.87 -4.33
N ARG A 78 12.16 9.63 -4.22
CA ARG A 78 11.13 9.23 -3.24
C ARG A 78 11.64 9.50 -1.83
N TYR A 79 11.03 10.46 -1.15
CA TYR A 79 11.33 10.73 0.24
C TYR A 79 10.29 10.04 1.12
N THR A 80 10.76 9.29 2.11
CA THR A 80 9.91 8.54 3.04
C THR A 80 10.13 9.06 4.46
N SER A 81 9.06 9.45 5.13
CA SER A 81 9.03 9.67 6.57
C SER A 81 8.36 8.50 7.27
N THR A 82 8.91 8.09 8.40
CA THR A 82 8.36 7.01 9.22
C THR A 82 8.30 7.45 10.66
N TYR A 83 7.14 7.24 11.28
CA TYR A 83 6.86 7.53 12.68
C TYR A 83 6.46 6.26 13.40
N LEU A 84 6.96 6.08 14.63
CA LEU A 84 6.56 4.98 15.50
C LEU A 84 5.53 5.50 16.49
N ILE A 85 4.33 4.94 16.45
CA ILE A 85 3.17 5.43 17.21
C ILE A 85 2.57 4.32 18.09
N LYS A 86 1.91 4.71 19.18
CA LYS A 86 1.34 3.80 20.19
C LYS A 86 -0.05 3.34 19.81
N THR A 87 -0.86 4.26 19.29
CA THR A 87 -2.24 4.05 18.86
C THR A 87 -2.44 4.58 17.45
N LYS A 88 -3.47 4.08 16.76
CA LYS A 88 -3.78 4.53 15.40
C LYS A 88 -4.19 6.00 15.33
N ASP A 89 -4.85 6.52 16.38
CA ASP A 89 -5.35 7.90 16.44
C ASP A 89 -4.25 8.97 16.53
N GLU A 90 -3.01 8.56 16.82
CA GLU A 90 -1.84 9.45 16.77
C GLU A 90 -1.43 9.79 15.33
N ALA A 91 -1.86 9.02 14.32
CA ALA A 91 -1.46 9.21 12.92
C ALA A 91 -1.81 10.60 12.38
N TYR A 92 -2.93 11.18 12.83
CA TYR A 92 -3.37 12.51 12.40
C TYR A 92 -2.39 13.61 12.83
N GLU A 93 -1.98 13.62 14.10
CA GLU A 93 -1.08 14.65 14.62
C GLU A 93 0.29 14.59 13.93
N TYR A 94 0.83 13.37 13.72
CA TYR A 94 2.05 13.19 12.93
C TYR A 94 1.91 13.61 11.46
N PHE A 95 0.71 13.49 10.88
CA PHE A 95 0.45 13.97 9.53
C PHE A 95 0.44 15.50 9.46
N VAL A 96 -0.19 16.18 10.43
CA VAL A 96 -0.19 17.64 10.54
C VAL A 96 1.25 18.16 10.70
N ASP A 97 2.05 17.54 11.56
CA ASP A 97 3.46 17.89 11.74
C ASP A 97 4.28 17.69 10.46
N TYR A 98 4.04 16.57 9.75
CA TYR A 98 4.67 16.30 8.46
C TYR A 98 4.31 17.37 7.42
N MET A 99 3.03 17.75 7.32
CA MET A 99 2.55 18.79 6.42
C MET A 99 3.22 20.12 6.75
N ASN A 100 3.13 20.58 8.01
CA ASN A 100 3.73 21.83 8.43
C ASN A 100 5.24 21.87 8.16
N LYS A 101 5.96 20.79 8.45
CA LYS A 101 7.41 20.71 8.20
C LYS A 101 7.72 20.87 6.71
N TRP A 102 7.11 20.07 5.84
CA TRP A 102 7.48 20.03 4.44
C TRP A 102 6.96 21.22 3.65
N GLU A 103 5.77 21.71 3.98
CA GLU A 103 5.23 22.88 3.31
C GLU A 103 6.04 24.14 3.62
N ASN A 104 6.49 24.30 4.87
CA ASN A 104 7.37 25.41 5.26
C ASN A 104 8.78 25.26 4.65
N GLN A 105 9.35 24.05 4.65
CA GLN A 105 10.69 23.82 4.10
C GLN A 105 10.76 24.04 2.59
N LEU A 106 9.70 23.72 1.86
CA LEU A 106 9.69 23.75 0.40
C LEU A 106 8.92 24.95 -0.18
N GLY A 107 8.22 25.72 0.66
CA GLY A 107 7.37 26.83 0.23
C GLY A 107 6.24 26.39 -0.71
N LYS A 108 5.76 25.15 -0.58
CA LYS A 108 4.73 24.54 -1.43
C LYS A 108 3.69 23.84 -0.58
N ARG A 109 2.44 23.77 -1.05
CA ARG A 109 1.39 23.00 -0.38
C ARG A 109 1.30 21.57 -0.90
N ILE A 110 0.91 20.64 -0.03
CA ILE A 110 0.51 19.28 -0.42
C ILE A 110 -0.76 19.38 -1.27
N LYS A 111 -0.76 18.75 -2.46
CA LYS A 111 -1.93 18.79 -3.36
C LYS A 111 -2.90 17.65 -3.15
N SER A 112 -2.41 16.46 -2.83
CA SER A 112 -3.23 15.28 -2.66
C SER A 112 -2.59 14.26 -1.74
N VAL A 113 -3.45 13.49 -1.08
CA VAL A 113 -3.07 12.40 -0.18
C VAL A 113 -3.80 11.14 -0.63
N ARG A 114 -3.14 9.99 -0.51
CA ARG A 114 -3.71 8.67 -0.77
C ARG A 114 -3.43 7.73 0.39
N SER A 115 -4.49 7.15 0.93
CA SER A 115 -4.47 6.06 1.91
C SER A 115 -5.13 4.80 1.34
N ASP A 116 -5.14 3.74 2.14
CA ASP A 116 -5.91 2.51 1.91
C ASP A 116 -7.40 2.63 2.34
N ASN A 117 -7.84 3.83 2.73
CA ASN A 117 -9.14 4.10 3.35
C ASN A 117 -9.39 3.33 4.66
N GLY A 118 -8.34 3.00 5.42
CA GLY A 118 -8.46 2.54 6.79
C GLY A 118 -9.26 3.53 7.66
N LYS A 119 -9.94 3.04 8.70
CA LYS A 119 -10.79 3.86 9.57
C LYS A 119 -10.00 4.95 10.32
N GLU A 120 -8.72 4.71 10.55
CA GLU A 120 -7.77 5.70 11.05
C GLU A 120 -7.62 6.93 10.14
N PHE A 121 -7.91 6.79 8.85
CA PHE A 121 -7.78 7.84 7.83
C PHE A 121 -9.12 8.36 7.32
N VAL A 122 -10.24 7.69 7.63
CA VAL A 122 -11.59 8.09 7.21
C VAL A 122 -12.39 8.50 8.44
N ASN A 123 -12.19 9.75 8.88
CA ASN A 123 -12.86 10.36 10.03
C ASN A 123 -12.83 11.89 9.91
N GLU A 124 -13.53 12.60 10.78
CA GLU A 124 -13.67 14.06 10.71
C GLU A 124 -12.37 14.85 10.93
N ARG A 125 -11.31 14.20 11.44
CA ARG A 125 -10.02 14.86 11.64
C ARG A 125 -9.24 14.94 10.32
N PHE A 126 -9.30 13.89 9.50
CA PHE A 126 -8.58 13.77 8.22
C PHE A 126 -9.37 14.37 7.05
#